data_AF-A0A517ZC71-F1
#
_entry.id   AF-A0A517ZC71-F1
#
_cell.length_a   1.000
_cell.length_b   1.000
_cell.length_c   1.000
_cell.angle_alpha   90.00
_cell.angle_beta   90.00
_cell.angle_gamma   90.00
#
_symmetry.space_group_name_H-M   'P 1'
#
loop_
_entity.id
_entity.type
_entity.pdbx_description
1 polymer ?
#
loop_
_entity_poly.entity_id
_entity_poly.type
_entity_poly.pdbx_seq_one_letter_code
_entity_poly.pdbx_strand_id
1 'polypeptide(L)'
;MIGNRVTERDIRDFLTLEGYLGAGARFAELELAAIQRPGWLQIFRFAVTARHPERGSTMLFGAVRDDERHQTTIRLFEDEQERDALLAEWSTDLIVLRNSSGPAAGTIPLLILVAATAAAAAIAVALGTWLDL
;
A
#
# COMPACT_ATOMS: atom_id res chain seq x y z
N MET A 1 -16.63 8.17 -2.25
CA MET A 1 -16.05 7.07 -1.46
C MET A 1 -16.99 6.81 -0.29
N ILE A 2 -17.62 5.63 -0.23
CA ILE A 2 -18.41 5.24 0.94
C ILE A 2 -17.37 4.82 1.99
N GLY A 3 -16.92 5.77 2.81
CA GLY A 3 -16.03 5.46 3.93
C GLY A 3 -16.79 4.60 4.94
N ASN A 4 -16.21 3.47 5.33
CA ASN A 4 -16.75 2.64 6.38
C ASN A 4 -16.64 3.41 7.70
N ARG A 5 -17.70 4.15 8.06
CA ARG A 5 -17.74 5.03 9.24
C ARG A 5 -17.51 4.28 10.55
N VAL A 6 -17.84 3.00 10.58
CA VAL A 6 -17.61 2.14 11.75
C VAL A 6 -16.12 1.87 11.87
N THR A 7 -15.49 1.33 10.82
CA THR A 7 -14.03 1.10 10.81
C THR A 7 -13.22 2.37 11.06
N GLU A 8 -13.63 3.50 10.49
CA GLU A 8 -12.94 4.77 10.75
C GLU A 8 -12.98 5.14 12.23
N ARG A 9 -14.14 4.97 12.88
CA ARG A 9 -14.29 5.21 14.30
C ARG A 9 -13.41 4.27 15.12
N ASP A 10 -13.41 2.97 14.80
CA ASP A 10 -12.62 1.98 15.52
C ASP A 10 -11.12 2.28 15.41
N ILE A 11 -10.65 2.75 14.25
CA ILE A 11 -9.25 3.19 14.08
C ILE A 11 -8.97 4.44 14.92
N ARG A 12 -9.88 5.41 15.01
CA ARG A 12 -9.69 6.60 15.86
C ARG A 12 -9.64 6.25 17.34
N ASP A 13 -10.49 5.33 17.77
CA ASP A 13 -10.51 4.84 19.15
C ASP A 13 -9.20 4.09 19.44
N PHE A 14 -8.73 3.23 18.51
CA PHE A 14 -7.44 2.55 18.59
C PHE A 14 -6.25 3.53 18.66
N LEU A 15 -6.20 4.54 17.80
CA LEU A 15 -5.16 5.57 17.84
C LEU A 15 -5.12 6.30 19.18
N THR A 16 -6.28 6.52 19.79
CA THR A 16 -6.37 7.14 21.12
C THR A 16 -5.78 6.25 22.20
N LEU A 17 -6.01 4.93 22.12
CA LEU A 17 -5.41 3.95 23.03
C LEU A 17 -3.88 3.89 22.88
N GLU A 18 -3.36 4.03 21.67
CA GLU A 18 -1.92 4.08 21.37
C GLU A 18 -1.27 5.45 21.70
N GLY A 19 -2.00 6.38 22.32
CA GLY A 19 -1.48 7.69 22.76
C GLY A 19 -1.50 8.80 21.71
N TYR A 20 -2.08 8.55 20.52
CA TYR A 20 -2.30 9.57 19.51
C TYR A 20 -3.61 10.34 19.72
N LEU A 21 -3.70 11.54 19.16
CA LEU A 21 -4.94 12.32 19.14
C LEU A 21 -5.91 11.78 18.07
N GLY A 22 -6.65 10.72 18.38
CA GLY A 22 -7.55 10.04 17.44
C GLY A 22 -8.62 10.95 16.80
N ALA A 23 -9.20 11.88 17.57
CA ALA A 23 -10.15 12.88 17.04
C ALA A 23 -9.53 13.84 16.01
N GLY A 24 -8.22 14.08 16.10
CA GLY A 24 -7.48 14.94 15.17
C GLY A 24 -6.88 14.20 13.97
N ALA A 25 -7.01 12.87 13.91
CA ALA A 25 -6.42 12.06 12.87
C ALA A 25 -7.06 12.34 11.49
N ARG A 26 -6.23 12.41 10.45
CA ARG A 26 -6.66 12.66 9.07
C ARG A 26 -6.32 11.46 8.20
N PHE A 27 -7.34 10.76 7.72
CA PHE A 27 -7.17 9.63 6.82
C PHE A 27 -6.83 10.12 5.42
N ALA A 28 -5.66 9.70 4.92
CA ALA A 28 -5.31 9.84 3.52
C ALA A 28 -5.95 8.72 2.67
N GLU A 29 -6.08 7.53 3.27
CA GLU A 29 -6.64 6.34 2.64
C GLU A 29 -7.37 5.49 3.69
N LEU A 30 -8.50 4.89 3.30
CA LEU A 30 -9.19 3.83 4.04
C LEU A 30 -10.00 3.00 3.03
N GLU A 31 -9.54 1.80 2.73
CA GLU A 31 -10.08 0.98 1.64
C GLU A 31 -10.13 -0.50 1.99
N LEU A 32 -11.09 -1.23 1.41
CA LEU A 32 -11.21 -2.67 1.54
C LEU A 32 -10.17 -3.37 0.65
N ALA A 33 -9.24 -4.10 1.26
CA ALA A 33 -8.17 -4.83 0.59
C ALA A 33 -8.57 -6.28 0.25
N ALA A 34 -9.26 -6.97 1.15
CA ALA A 34 -9.70 -8.34 0.93
C ALA A 34 -10.97 -8.69 1.73
N ILE A 35 -11.70 -9.71 1.28
CA ILE A 35 -12.94 -10.15 1.91
C ILE A 35 -13.14 -11.67 1.78
N GLN A 36 -13.73 -12.29 2.81
CA GLN A 36 -14.24 -13.66 2.76
C GLN A 36 -15.72 -13.66 2.38
N ARG A 37 -16.20 -14.63 1.58
CA ARG A 37 -17.65 -14.88 1.45
C ARG A 37 -18.11 -15.93 2.47
N PRO A 38 -19.27 -15.74 3.12
CA PRO A 38 -20.21 -14.62 3.01
C PRO A 38 -19.88 -13.45 3.99
N GLY A 39 -19.14 -12.43 3.56
CA GLY A 39 -19.02 -11.10 4.19
C GLY A 39 -18.36 -10.96 5.56
N TRP A 40 -18.23 -12.03 6.35
CA TRP A 40 -17.92 -11.99 7.78
C TRP A 40 -16.50 -11.53 8.12
N LEU A 41 -15.55 -11.67 7.18
CA LEU A 41 -14.16 -11.29 7.38
C LEU A 41 -13.77 -10.29 6.31
N GLN A 42 -13.41 -9.09 6.73
CA GLN A 42 -13.00 -7.98 5.89
C GLN A 42 -11.64 -7.47 6.33
N ILE A 43 -10.78 -7.19 5.37
CA ILE A 43 -9.47 -6.61 5.62
C ILE A 43 -9.44 -5.24 4.97
N PHE A 44 -9.11 -4.22 5.76
CA PHE A 44 -8.93 -2.86 5.28
C PHE A 44 -7.47 -2.46 5.36
N ARG A 45 -7.04 -1.66 4.37
CA ARG A 45 -5.81 -0.89 4.40
C ARG A 45 -6.14 0.56 4.70
N PHE A 46 -5.28 1.24 5.45
CA PHE A 46 -5.41 2.67 5.67
C PHE A 46 -4.06 3.36 5.78
N ALA A 47 -4.07 4.66 5.51
CA ALA A 47 -2.98 5.58 5.77
C ALA A 47 -3.55 6.81 6.48
N VAL A 48 -2.93 7.21 7.58
CA VAL A 48 -3.47 8.24 8.47
C VAL A 48 -2.36 9.13 9.00
N THR A 49 -2.57 10.45 8.90
CA THR A 49 -1.74 11.42 9.61
C THR A 49 -2.30 11.59 11.02
N ALA A 50 -1.53 11.18 12.03
CA ALA A 50 -1.90 11.27 13.43
C ALA A 50 -0.89 12.13 14.21
N ARG A 51 -1.37 12.85 15.23
CA ARG A 51 -0.53 13.68 16.09
C ARG A 51 -0.33 13.02 17.44
N HIS A 52 0.93 12.84 17.83
CA HIS A 52 1.35 12.43 19.16
C HIS A 52 1.82 13.67 19.95
N PRO A 53 1.55 13.77 21.26
CA PRO A 53 1.99 14.89 22.08
C PRO A 53 3.52 15.06 22.10
N GLU A 54 4.26 13.94 22.13
CA GLU A 54 5.73 13.97 22.23
C GLU A 54 6.45 13.94 20.88
N ARG A 55 5.89 13.25 19.87
CA ARG A 55 6.55 13.02 18.57
C ARG A 55 6.07 13.97 17.48
N GLY A 56 5.02 14.76 17.74
CA GLY A 56 4.41 15.63 16.75
C GLY A 56 3.51 14.88 15.77
N SER A 57 3.32 15.44 14.57
CA SER A 57 2.48 14.85 13.54
C SER A 57 3.29 13.86 12.69
N THR A 58 2.80 12.63 12.57
CA THR A 58 3.44 11.58 11.74
C THR A 58 2.42 10.91 10.82
N MET A 59 2.89 10.39 9.69
CA MET A 59 2.13 9.52 8.82
C MET A 59 2.27 8.08 9.32
N LEU A 60 1.15 7.38 9.46
CA LEU A 60 1.08 5.98 9.86
C LEU A 60 0.35 5.18 8.80
N PHE A 61 0.82 3.97 8.60
CA PHE A 61 0.20 2.97 7.72
C PHE A 61 -0.43 1.90 8.59
N GLY A 62 -1.60 1.40 8.21
CA GLY A 62 -2.26 0.40 9.03
C GLY A 62 -3.12 -0.58 8.26
N ALA A 63 -3.36 -1.69 8.94
CA ALA A 63 -4.22 -2.77 8.48
C ALA A 63 -5.27 -3.07 9.55
N VAL A 64 -6.51 -3.22 9.12
CA VAL A 64 -7.62 -3.69 9.97
C VAL A 64 -8.08 -5.03 9.47
N ARG A 65 -8.20 -6.00 10.36
CA ARG A 65 -8.86 -7.28 10.13
C ARG A 65 -10.12 -7.31 10.97
N ASP A 66 -11.25 -7.16 10.32
CA ASP A 66 -12.57 -7.16 10.94
C ASP A 66 -13.25 -8.51 10.70
N ASP A 67 -13.47 -9.27 11.77
CA ASP A 67 -14.17 -10.56 11.72
C ASP A 67 -15.41 -10.46 12.59
N GLU A 68 -16.61 -10.47 12.01
CA GLU A 68 -17.88 -10.35 12.74
C GLU A 68 -18.09 -11.47 13.78
N ARG A 69 -17.38 -12.60 13.64
CA ARG A 69 -17.45 -13.73 14.58
C ARG A 69 -16.41 -13.62 15.70
N HIS A 70 -15.40 -12.77 15.54
CA HIS A 70 -14.30 -12.60 16.47
C HIS A 70 -14.09 -11.10 16.77
N GLN A 71 -12.88 -10.73 17.21
CA GLN A 71 -12.51 -9.36 17.49
C GLN A 71 -11.83 -8.70 16.28
N THR A 72 -12.12 -7.42 16.08
CA THR A 72 -11.41 -6.57 15.12
C THR A 72 -9.96 -6.40 15.58
N THR A 73 -9.01 -6.66 14.68
CA THR A 73 -7.57 -6.51 14.94
C THR A 73 -7.03 -5.35 14.13
N ILE A 74 -6.36 -4.40 14.78
CA ILE A 74 -5.78 -3.22 14.13
C ILE A 74 -4.25 -3.25 14.37
N ARG A 75 -3.49 -2.98 13.31
CA ARG A 75 -2.02 -2.84 13.36
C ARG A 75 -1.58 -1.55 12.69
N LEU A 76 -0.58 -0.91 13.28
CA LEU A 76 0.03 0.34 12.80
C LEU A 76 1.51 0.10 12.51
N PHE A 77 2.00 0.79 11.49
CA PHE A 77 3.35 0.72 10.97
C PHE A 77 3.83 2.13 10.60
N GLU A 78 5.13 2.35 10.71
CA GLU A 78 5.78 3.56 10.18
C GLU A 78 6.17 3.41 8.70
N ASP A 79 6.32 2.16 8.22
CA ASP A 79 6.62 1.84 6.83
C ASP A 79 5.41 1.18 6.13
N GLU A 80 5.16 1.62 4.91
CA GLU A 80 4.15 1.08 4.03
C GLU A 80 4.43 -0.38 3.65
N GLN A 81 5.71 -0.75 3.49
CA GLN A 81 6.08 -2.11 3.07
C GLN A 81 5.75 -3.16 4.15
N GLU A 82 5.92 -2.81 5.42
CA GLU A 82 5.55 -3.70 6.54
C GLU A 82 4.05 -3.94 6.60
N ARG A 83 3.25 -2.88 6.40
CA ARG A 83 1.78 -2.99 6.26
C ARG A 83 1.43 -3.94 5.12
N ASP A 84 2.04 -3.77 3.95
CA ASP A 84 1.73 -4.56 2.76
C ASP A 84 2.11 -6.03 2.90
N ALA A 85 3.22 -6.32 3.59
CA ALA A 85 3.59 -7.69 3.95
C ALA A 85 2.52 -8.35 4.85
N LEU A 86 2.03 -7.62 5.87
CA LEU A 86 0.97 -8.12 6.73
C LEU A 86 -0.37 -8.30 5.97
N LEU A 87 -0.71 -7.35 5.09
CA LEU A 87 -1.92 -7.47 4.26
C LEU A 87 -1.85 -8.69 3.36
N ALA A 88 -0.69 -8.99 2.77
CA ALA A 88 -0.48 -10.19 1.96
C ALA A 88 -0.68 -11.47 2.80
N GLU A 89 -0.14 -11.51 4.02
CA GLU A 89 -0.33 -12.62 4.95
C GLU A 89 -1.82 -12.79 5.31
N TRP A 90 -2.47 -11.74 5.79
CA TRP A 90 -3.87 -11.80 6.24
C TRP A 90 -4.84 -12.10 5.10
N SER A 91 -4.50 -11.71 3.87
CA SER A 91 -5.33 -11.94 2.69
C SER A 91 -5.20 -13.35 2.11
N THR A 92 -4.39 -14.21 2.71
CA THR A 92 -4.29 -15.63 2.31
C THR A 92 -5.68 -16.28 2.32
N ASP A 93 -6.03 -16.96 1.23
CA ASP A 93 -7.33 -17.61 1.01
C ASP A 93 -8.55 -16.66 0.97
N LEU A 94 -8.33 -15.35 0.85
CA LEU A 94 -9.39 -14.34 0.69
C LEU A 94 -9.51 -13.83 -0.73
N ILE A 95 -10.68 -13.24 -1.02
CA ILE A 95 -10.90 -12.52 -2.27
C ILE A 95 -10.23 -11.15 -2.13
N VAL A 96 -9.08 -10.99 -2.76
CA VAL A 96 -8.35 -9.71 -2.81
C VAL A 96 -9.02 -8.78 -3.81
N LEU A 97 -9.36 -7.57 -3.36
CA LEU A 97 -9.83 -6.51 -4.24
C LEU A 97 -8.60 -5.84 -4.86
N ARG A 98 -8.46 -5.93 -6.17
CA ARG A 98 -7.45 -5.14 -6.89
C ARG A 98 -7.89 -3.69 -6.88
N ASN A 99 -7.24 -2.88 -6.04
CA ASN A 99 -7.36 -1.44 -6.14
C ASN A 99 -6.53 -0.96 -7.34
N SER A 100 -7.15 -0.20 -8.23
CA SER A 100 -6.50 0.39 -9.42
C SER A 100 -5.62 1.61 -9.09
N SER A 101 -5.08 1.67 -7.88
CA SER A 101 -4.31 2.82 -7.37
C SER A 101 -3.00 2.35 -6.75
N GLY A 102 -1.96 2.40 -7.58
CA GLY A 102 -0.55 2.14 -7.31
C GLY A 102 0.16 2.04 -8.67
N PRO A 103 1.31 2.71 -8.92
CA PRO A 103 1.97 2.68 -10.22
C PRO A 103 2.21 1.22 -10.60
N ALA A 104 1.92 0.87 -11.85
CA ALA A 104 2.07 -0.48 -12.37
C ALA A 104 3.51 -0.99 -12.12
N ALA A 105 3.71 -1.68 -10.99
CA ALA A 105 4.89 -2.47 -10.66
C ALA A 105 4.94 -3.76 -11.52
N GLY A 106 4.61 -3.60 -12.80
CA GLY A 106 4.60 -4.61 -13.86
C GLY A 106 5.01 -4.04 -15.22
N THR A 107 5.43 -2.76 -15.30
CA THR A 107 5.87 -2.12 -16.55
C THR A 107 7.30 -1.60 -16.47
N ILE A 108 8.22 -2.33 -15.83
CA ILE A 108 9.66 -2.03 -15.90
C ILE A 108 10.49 -3.01 -16.77
N PRO A 109 10.07 -4.25 -17.14
CA PRO A 109 10.91 -5.02 -18.06
C PRO A 109 10.78 -4.58 -19.53
N LEU A 110 9.79 -3.74 -19.92
CA LEU A 110 9.62 -3.38 -21.34
C LEU A 110 10.48 -2.19 -21.81
N LEU A 111 10.92 -1.30 -20.92
CA LEU A 111 11.75 -0.14 -21.32
C LEU A 111 13.25 -0.46 -21.43
N ILE A 112 13.73 -1.55 -20.81
CA ILE A 112 15.11 -2.00 -21.00
C ILE A 112 15.30 -2.61 -22.39
N LEU A 113 14.25 -3.17 -23.01
CA LEU A 113 14.35 -3.76 -24.35
C LEU A 113 14.52 -2.71 -25.46
N VAL A 114 14.00 -1.48 -25.31
CA VAL A 114 14.13 -0.42 -26.34
C VAL A 114 15.48 0.31 -26.26
N ALA A 115 16.06 0.44 -25.06
CA ALA A 115 17.37 1.07 -24.89
C ALA A 115 18.53 0.19 -25.41
N ALA A 116 18.40 -1.13 -25.37
CA ALA A 116 19.44 -2.05 -25.84
C ALA A 116 19.61 -2.06 -27.38
N THR A 117 18.55 -1.74 -28.14
CA THR A 117 18.65 -1.69 -29.62
C THR A 117 19.30 -0.41 -30.15
N ALA A 118 19.26 0.71 -29.42
CA ALA A 118 19.89 1.96 -29.87
C ALA A 118 21.43 1.96 -29.68
N ALA A 119 21.93 1.27 -28.65
CA ALA A 119 23.37 1.22 -28.37
C ALA A 119 24.15 0.32 -29.35
N ALA A 120 23.53 -0.73 -29.91
CA ALA A 120 24.18 -1.60 -30.88
C ALA A 120 24.39 -0.96 -32.26
N ALA A 121 23.51 -0.02 -32.66
CA ALA A 121 23.64 0.67 -33.96
C ALA A 121 24.79 1.69 -33.98
N ALA A 122 25.10 2.33 -32.84
CA ALA A 122 26.18 3.31 -32.77
C ALA A 122 27.58 2.69 -32.86
N ILE A 123 27.76 1.46 -32.34
CA ILE A 123 29.06 0.77 -32.34
C ILE A 123 29.42 0.24 -33.75
N ALA A 124 28.44 -0.15 -34.56
CA ALA A 124 28.69 -0.62 -35.92
C ALA A 124 29.14 0.50 -36.87
N VAL A 125 28.61 1.72 -36.73
CA VAL A 125 28.99 2.87 -37.58
C VAL A 125 30.39 3.39 -37.25
N ALA A 126 30.81 3.35 -35.98
CA ALA A 126 32.13 3.81 -35.57
C ALA A 126 33.29 2.86 -35.98
N LEU A 127 33.02 1.56 -36.12
CA LEU A 127 34.01 0.57 -36.58
C LEU A 127 34.11 0.51 -38.10
N GLY A 128 33.03 0.80 -38.84
CA GLY A 128 33.06 0.84 -40.31
C GLY A 128 33.88 2.01 -40.87
N THR A 129 33.92 3.16 -40.20
CA THR A 129 34.67 4.33 -40.66
C THR A 129 36.17 4.27 -40.38
N TRP A 130 36.64 3.28 -39.61
CA TRP A 130 38.07 3.06 -39.32
C TRP A 130 38.74 2.01 -40.23
N LEU A 131 37.97 1.28 -41.03
CA LEU A 131 38.47 0.24 -41.95
C LEU A 131 38.53 0.68 -43.42
N ASP A 132 38.00 1.86 -43.76
CA ASP A 132 38.01 2.46 -45.11
C ASP A 132 38.93 3.70 -45.24
N LEU A 133 39.98 3.80 -44.40
CA LEU A 133 41.06 4.81 -44.52
C LEU A 133 42.45 4.16 -44.57
#